data_AF-A0A8W8N8H4-F1
#
_entry.id   AF-A0A8W8N8H4-F1
#
_cell.length_a   1.000
_cell.length_b   1.000
_cell.length_c   1.000
_cell.angle_alpha   90.00
_cell.angle_beta   90.00
_cell.angle_gamma   90.00
#
_symmetry.space_group_name_H-M   'P 1'
#
loop_
_entity.id
_entity.type
_entity.pdbx_description
1 polymer ?
#
loop_
_entity_poly.entity_id
_entity_poly.type
_entity_poly.pdbx_seq_one_letter_code
_entity_poly.pdbx_strand_id
1 'polypeptide(L)'
;MRKFYDDCNPHQHSEMTQSIVVQVGQCGNQIGYRFWDLALREHAAVNKNGIYDESVGSFFRNVDSRYENASDIPFGQGQGKIKSLKARAVLVDMEEGVVSEMTKGPLREVFDFQQLITDVSGSGNNWAVGHKMYGTQYREKLSETIRRAAEFCDCLQCFFVLHSMGGGRQKVPKPYHPDTKYRVFYAKVRLLNLLLCTKRSAIVYSGLTA
;
A
#
# COMPACT_ATOMS: atom_id res chain seq x y z
N MET A 1 5.96 2.61 26.60
CA MET A 1 6.26 2.88 25.17
C MET A 1 7.77 2.81 24.90
N ARG A 2 8.46 1.79 25.44
CA ARG A 2 9.92 1.61 25.38
C ARG A 2 10.31 0.12 25.22
N LYS A 3 9.37 -0.71 24.76
CA LYS A 3 9.50 -2.18 24.70
C LYS A 3 9.34 -2.76 23.29
N PHE A 4 9.22 -1.92 22.26
CA PHE A 4 9.13 -2.37 20.87
C PHE A 4 10.46 -2.23 20.11
N TYR A 5 11.53 -1.76 20.76
CA TYR A 5 12.76 -1.37 20.05
C TYR A 5 14.05 -1.95 20.64
N ASP A 6 14.04 -2.51 21.85
CA ASP A 6 15.27 -2.93 22.54
C ASP A 6 15.63 -4.43 22.35
N ASP A 7 14.80 -5.21 21.64
CA ASP A 7 15.05 -6.64 21.42
C ASP A 7 15.56 -7.00 20.01
N CYS A 8 16.10 -6.03 19.25
CA CYS A 8 16.87 -6.34 18.03
C CYS A 8 18.30 -6.74 18.42
N ASN A 9 18.45 -8.01 18.82
CA ASN A 9 19.74 -8.66 19.05
C ASN A 9 20.59 -8.61 17.75
N PRO A 10 21.86 -8.15 17.75
CA PRO A 10 22.67 -7.99 16.54
C PRO A 10 23.06 -9.30 15.83
N HIS A 11 22.66 -10.44 16.37
CA HIS A 11 22.93 -11.76 15.81
C HIS A 11 21.62 -12.56 15.76
N GLN A 12 21.20 -12.96 14.54
CA GLN A 12 20.08 -13.86 14.18
C GLN A 12 18.70 -13.23 13.89
N HIS A 13 18.53 -12.62 12.70
CA HIS A 13 17.50 -12.97 11.70
C HIS A 13 17.66 -12.05 10.49
N SER A 14 17.39 -12.54 9.28
CA SER A 14 17.06 -11.68 8.14
C SER A 14 15.85 -10.82 8.54
N GLU A 15 16.05 -9.53 8.83
CA GLU A 15 14.96 -8.60 9.17
C GLU A 15 14.13 -8.37 7.89
N MET A 16 13.05 -9.13 7.77
CA MET A 16 12.13 -9.13 6.64
C MET A 16 11.63 -7.71 6.34
N THR A 17 11.72 -7.30 5.08
CA THR A 17 11.45 -5.93 4.68
C THR A 17 10.03 -5.77 4.12
N GLN A 18 9.09 -5.30 4.93
CA GLN A 18 7.70 -5.14 4.48
C GLN A 18 7.43 -3.72 3.97
N SER A 19 6.69 -3.63 2.85
CA SER A 19 6.36 -2.36 2.20
C SER A 19 4.87 -2.26 1.92
N ILE A 20 4.31 -1.06 2.08
CA ILE A 20 2.90 -0.77 1.78
C ILE A 20 2.82 0.10 0.53
N VAL A 21 1.99 -0.29 -0.43
CA VAL A 21 1.74 0.48 -1.67
C VAL A 21 0.43 1.25 -1.54
N VAL A 22 0.52 2.58 -1.47
CA VAL A 22 -0.62 3.48 -1.46
C VAL A 22 -0.88 3.95 -2.90
N GLN A 23 -2.05 3.62 -3.43
CA GLN A 23 -2.45 3.89 -4.80
C GLN A 23 -3.54 4.96 -4.79
N VAL A 24 -3.30 6.08 -5.48
CA VAL A 24 -4.18 7.25 -5.37
C VAL A 24 -4.64 7.73 -6.73
N GLY A 25 -5.96 7.76 -6.89
CA GLY A 25 -6.69 8.15 -8.08
C GLY A 25 -6.52 7.18 -9.26
N GLN A 26 -7.31 7.41 -10.30
CA GLN A 26 -7.34 6.60 -11.53
C GLN A 26 -5.96 6.15 -12.02
N CYS A 27 -5.02 7.08 -12.15
CA CYS A 27 -3.68 6.79 -12.65
C CYS A 27 -2.87 5.92 -11.70
N GLY A 28 -2.88 6.21 -10.39
CA GLY A 28 -2.18 5.42 -9.39
C GLY A 28 -2.71 3.98 -9.31
N ASN A 29 -4.04 3.84 -9.35
CA ASN A 29 -4.72 2.55 -9.32
C ASN A 29 -4.45 1.71 -10.58
N GLN A 30 -4.40 2.32 -11.78
CA GLN A 30 -4.08 1.60 -13.01
C GLN A 30 -2.62 1.11 -13.07
N ILE A 31 -1.66 1.94 -12.65
CA ILE A 31 -0.26 1.51 -12.52
C ILE A 31 -0.16 0.40 -11.47
N GLY A 32 -0.81 0.63 -10.34
CA GLY A 32 -0.89 -0.31 -9.23
C GLY A 32 -1.38 -1.68 -9.65
N TYR A 33 -2.45 -1.75 -10.44
CA TYR A 33 -2.99 -2.98 -11.00
C TYR A 33 -1.93 -3.74 -11.81
N ARG A 34 -1.16 -3.05 -12.66
CA ARG A 34 -0.08 -3.67 -13.45
C ARG A 34 1.09 -4.11 -12.58
N PHE A 35 1.43 -3.33 -11.56
CA PHE A 35 2.45 -3.70 -10.58
C PHE A 35 2.10 -5.01 -9.88
N TRP A 36 0.87 -5.14 -9.37
CA TRP A 36 0.44 -6.35 -8.67
C TRP A 36 0.35 -7.57 -9.59
N ASP A 37 -0.15 -7.40 -10.82
CA ASP A 37 -0.19 -8.45 -11.86
C ASP A 37 1.22 -8.98 -12.15
N LEU A 38 2.18 -8.07 -12.34
CA LEU A 38 3.56 -8.44 -12.63
C LEU A 38 4.23 -9.11 -11.44
N ALA A 39 4.09 -8.55 -10.23
CA ALA A 39 4.67 -9.10 -9.01
C ALA A 39 4.22 -10.55 -8.76
N LEU A 40 2.93 -10.84 -8.98
CA LEU A 40 2.40 -12.21 -8.86
C LEU A 40 2.96 -13.15 -9.93
N ARG A 41 3.06 -12.69 -11.19
CA ARG A 41 3.62 -13.49 -12.27
C ARG A 41 5.10 -13.81 -12.07
N GLU A 42 5.89 -12.81 -11.69
CA GLU A 42 7.32 -12.98 -11.39
C GLU A 42 7.51 -13.96 -10.23
N HIS A 43 6.72 -13.79 -9.16
CA HIS A 43 6.75 -14.72 -8.04
C HIS A 43 6.35 -16.15 -8.43
N ALA A 44 5.28 -16.34 -9.20
CA ALA A 44 4.87 -17.67 -9.69
C ALA A 44 5.89 -18.28 -10.68
N ALA A 45 6.67 -17.45 -11.38
CA ALA A 45 7.73 -17.91 -12.27
C ALA A 45 8.87 -18.57 -11.48
N VAL A 46 9.23 -18.04 -10.31
CA VAL A 46 10.33 -18.54 -9.48
C VAL A 46 9.89 -19.55 -8.42
N ASN A 47 8.72 -19.35 -7.81
CA ASN A 47 8.22 -20.16 -6.70
C ASN A 47 7.30 -21.29 -7.18
N LYS A 48 7.91 -22.38 -7.66
CA LYS A 48 7.17 -23.55 -8.16
C LYS A 48 6.50 -24.39 -7.07
N ASN A 49 6.97 -24.28 -5.84
CA ASN A 49 6.48 -25.07 -4.72
C ASN A 49 5.32 -24.39 -3.97
N GLY A 50 4.99 -23.15 -4.33
CA GLY A 50 3.95 -22.36 -3.68
C GLY A 50 4.24 -22.09 -2.20
N ILE A 51 5.51 -21.89 -1.86
CA ILE A 51 5.96 -21.68 -0.47
C ILE A 51 5.86 -20.19 -0.15
N TYR A 52 5.28 -19.82 0.98
CA TYR A 52 5.28 -18.44 1.41
C TYR A 52 6.65 -18.10 2.03
N ASP A 53 7.42 -17.26 1.35
CA ASP A 53 8.77 -16.87 1.72
C ASP A 53 8.92 -15.35 1.94
N GLU A 54 10.09 -14.92 2.42
CA GLU A 54 10.36 -13.51 2.73
C GLU A 54 10.20 -12.59 1.51
N SER A 55 10.47 -13.09 0.29
CA SER A 55 10.39 -12.30 -0.94
C SER A 55 8.95 -11.91 -1.27
N VAL A 56 8.02 -12.87 -1.20
CA VAL A 56 6.59 -12.59 -1.39
C VAL A 56 6.00 -11.85 -0.20
N GLY A 57 6.49 -12.14 1.01
CA GLY A 57 6.08 -11.48 2.25
C GLY A 57 6.35 -9.97 2.29
N SER A 58 7.29 -9.50 1.47
CA SER A 58 7.64 -8.08 1.36
C SER A 58 6.46 -7.21 0.90
N PHE A 59 5.66 -7.71 -0.03
CA PHE A 59 4.51 -6.99 -0.61
C PHE A 59 3.16 -7.67 -0.39
N PHE A 60 3.16 -8.95 0.01
CA PHE A 60 1.94 -9.71 0.24
C PHE A 60 1.89 -10.23 1.68
N ARG A 61 0.68 -10.55 2.11
CA ARG A 61 0.36 -11.32 3.31
C ARG A 61 -0.19 -12.66 2.88
N ASN A 62 0.24 -13.75 3.51
CA ASN A 62 -0.45 -15.01 3.41
C ASN A 62 -1.58 -15.02 4.44
N VAL A 63 -2.82 -15.20 4.01
CA VAL A 63 -3.98 -15.16 4.90
C VAL A 63 -4.80 -16.42 4.79
N ASP A 64 -5.45 -16.80 5.89
CA ASP A 64 -6.49 -17.82 5.90
C ASP A 64 -7.86 -17.17 5.69
N SER A 65 -8.34 -17.17 4.45
CA SER A 65 -9.61 -16.53 4.06
C SER A 65 -10.86 -17.36 4.43
N ARG A 66 -10.71 -18.46 5.16
CA ARG A 66 -11.83 -19.31 5.58
C ARG A 66 -12.65 -18.72 6.73
N TYR A 67 -12.08 -17.75 7.45
CA TYR A 67 -12.74 -17.07 8.57
C TYR A 67 -13.14 -15.65 8.16
N GLU A 68 -14.20 -15.10 8.76
CA GLU A 68 -14.68 -13.73 8.48
C GLU A 68 -13.59 -12.67 8.71
N ASN A 69 -12.74 -12.89 9.73
CA ASN A 69 -11.52 -12.14 9.93
C ASN A 69 -10.35 -12.98 9.40
N ALA A 70 -9.90 -12.65 8.19
CA ALA A 70 -8.75 -13.31 7.59
C ALA A 70 -7.53 -13.16 8.50
N SER A 71 -7.01 -14.28 8.99
CA SER A 71 -5.85 -14.31 9.88
C SER A 71 -4.56 -14.46 9.09
N ASP A 72 -3.54 -13.69 9.46
CA ASP A 72 -2.22 -13.80 8.87
C ASP A 72 -1.58 -15.14 9.24
N ILE A 73 -1.07 -15.84 8.23
CA ILE A 73 -0.34 -17.09 8.37
C ILE A 73 1.14 -16.73 8.42
N PRO A 74 1.80 -16.89 9.58
CA PRO A 74 3.21 -16.54 9.72
C PRO A 74 4.08 -17.49 8.90
N PHE A 75 5.34 -17.10 8.72
CA PHE A 75 6.36 -17.95 8.10
C PHE A 75 6.57 -19.21 8.94
N GLY A 76 5.93 -20.31 8.54
CA GLY A 76 6.29 -21.61 9.08
C GLY A 76 7.60 -22.03 8.44
N GLN A 77 8.71 -22.05 9.19
CA GLN A 77 10.06 -22.57 8.88
C GLN A 77 10.21 -23.30 7.52
N GLY A 78 10.07 -22.59 6.39
CA GLY A 78 10.14 -23.16 5.03
C GLY A 78 9.02 -24.14 4.60
N GLN A 79 7.95 -24.34 5.37
CA GLN A 79 6.86 -25.29 5.05
C GLN A 79 5.47 -24.64 4.89
N GLY A 80 5.34 -23.34 5.17
CA GLY A 80 4.07 -22.63 5.01
C GLY A 80 3.67 -22.51 3.54
N LYS A 81 2.74 -23.33 3.06
CA LYS A 81 2.15 -23.16 1.72
C LYS A 81 1.36 -21.84 1.65
N ILE A 82 1.43 -21.19 0.50
CA ILE A 82 0.56 -20.06 0.16
C ILE A 82 -0.88 -20.57 0.10
N LYS A 83 -1.76 -20.00 0.93
CA LYS A 83 -3.20 -20.28 0.89
C LYS A 83 -3.93 -19.22 0.09
N SER A 84 -3.81 -17.97 0.52
CA SER A 84 -4.39 -16.81 -0.16
C SER A 84 -3.46 -15.63 0.07
N LEU A 85 -3.14 -14.90 -0.99
CA LEU A 85 -2.30 -13.71 -0.89
C LEU A 85 -3.17 -12.47 -0.84
N LYS A 86 -2.93 -11.61 0.15
CA LYS A 86 -3.45 -10.24 0.20
C LYS A 86 -2.32 -9.26 -0.03
N ALA A 87 -2.49 -8.34 -0.99
CA ALA A 87 -1.54 -7.27 -1.21
C ALA A 87 -1.49 -6.34 0.01
N ARG A 88 -0.28 -5.89 0.36
CA ARG A 88 -0.07 -4.79 1.31
C ARG A 88 -0.34 -3.48 0.57
N ALA A 89 -1.62 -3.20 0.29
CA ALA A 89 -2.04 -2.09 -0.55
C ALA A 89 -3.12 -1.25 0.11
N VAL A 90 -3.09 0.06 -0.10
CA VAL A 90 -4.21 0.97 0.21
C VAL A 90 -4.64 1.64 -1.07
N LEU A 91 -5.90 1.46 -1.47
CA LEU A 91 -6.44 1.96 -2.72
C LEU A 91 -7.36 3.13 -2.42
N VAL A 92 -7.11 4.28 -3.04
CA VAL A 92 -7.86 5.51 -2.84
C VAL A 92 -8.31 6.02 -4.20
N ASP A 93 -9.62 6.20 -4.38
CA ASP A 93 -10.16 6.84 -5.57
C ASP A 93 -11.50 7.49 -5.27
N MET A 94 -11.71 8.77 -5.58
CA MET A 94 -13.02 9.40 -5.33
C MET A 94 -13.99 9.17 -6.51
N GLU A 95 -13.67 8.22 -7.38
CA GLU A 95 -14.52 7.74 -8.45
C GLU A 95 -14.54 6.21 -8.42
N GLU A 96 -15.73 5.61 -8.48
CA GLU A 96 -15.87 4.14 -8.36
C GLU A 96 -15.33 3.37 -9.57
N GLY A 97 -15.17 4.01 -10.73
CA GLY A 97 -14.92 3.32 -12.01
C GLY A 97 -13.74 2.36 -11.97
N VAL A 98 -12.54 2.85 -11.64
CA VAL A 98 -11.32 2.04 -11.66
C VAL A 98 -11.31 0.98 -10.56
N VAL A 99 -11.80 1.33 -9.37
CA VAL A 99 -11.83 0.38 -8.25
C VAL A 99 -12.87 -0.73 -8.50
N SER A 100 -13.98 -0.41 -9.16
CA SER A 100 -14.97 -1.40 -9.59
C SER A 100 -14.38 -2.42 -10.56
N GLU A 101 -13.53 -1.97 -11.50
CA GLU A 101 -12.83 -2.87 -12.43
C GLU A 101 -11.85 -3.79 -11.70
N MET A 102 -11.05 -3.27 -10.77
CA MET A 102 -10.09 -4.08 -10.00
C MET A 102 -10.79 -5.13 -9.13
N THR A 103 -11.97 -4.80 -8.60
CA THR A 103 -12.75 -5.68 -7.72
C THR A 103 -13.62 -6.69 -8.48
N LYS A 104 -13.73 -6.56 -9.80
CA LYS A 104 -14.38 -7.55 -10.68
C LYS A 104 -13.37 -8.33 -11.52
N GLY A 105 -12.12 -7.89 -11.57
CA GLY A 105 -11.07 -8.48 -12.39
C GLY A 105 -10.38 -9.69 -11.74
N PRO A 106 -9.41 -10.29 -12.46
CA PRO A 106 -8.64 -11.45 -12.00
C PRO A 106 -7.90 -11.26 -10.68
N LEU A 107 -7.56 -10.01 -10.33
CA LEU A 107 -6.85 -9.69 -9.09
C LEU A 107 -7.77 -9.39 -7.90
N ARG A 108 -9.09 -9.55 -8.04
CA ARG A 108 -10.07 -9.25 -6.99
C ARG A 108 -9.68 -9.84 -5.63
N GLU A 109 -9.28 -11.10 -5.61
CA GLU A 109 -8.98 -11.81 -4.36
C GLU A 109 -7.70 -11.31 -3.69
N VAL A 110 -6.82 -10.64 -4.44
CA VAL A 110 -5.55 -10.11 -3.92
C VAL A 110 -5.78 -8.84 -3.11
N PHE A 111 -6.79 -8.05 -3.45
CA PHE A 111 -7.09 -6.82 -2.73
C PHE A 111 -7.95 -7.08 -1.49
N ASP A 112 -7.71 -6.29 -0.45
CA ASP A 112 -8.50 -6.28 0.77
C ASP A 112 -9.48 -5.11 0.72
N PHE A 113 -10.78 -5.41 0.63
CA PHE A 113 -11.85 -4.40 0.58
C PHE A 113 -11.86 -3.46 1.79
N GLN A 114 -11.30 -3.87 2.93
CA GLN A 114 -11.15 -2.99 4.09
C GLN A 114 -10.08 -1.91 3.88
N GLN A 115 -9.21 -2.08 2.88
CA GLN A 115 -8.16 -1.14 2.50
C GLN A 115 -8.51 -0.29 1.27
N LEU A 116 -9.79 -0.31 0.85
CA LEU A 116 -10.33 0.52 -0.22
C LEU A 116 -11.05 1.74 0.34
N ILE A 117 -10.71 2.91 -0.19
CA ILE A 117 -11.38 4.18 0.12
C ILE A 117 -11.90 4.73 -1.21
N THR A 118 -13.23 4.64 -1.39
CA THR A 118 -13.90 5.16 -2.57
C THR A 118 -15.03 6.12 -2.25
N ASP A 119 -15.35 6.96 -3.24
CA ASP A 119 -16.52 7.84 -3.28
C ASP A 119 -17.05 7.92 -4.72
N VAL A 120 -18.24 8.48 -4.90
CA VAL A 120 -18.88 8.74 -6.20
C VAL A 120 -18.61 10.16 -6.72
N SER A 121 -18.00 11.01 -5.89
CA SER A 121 -17.77 12.42 -6.21
C SER A 121 -16.30 12.68 -6.57
N GLY A 122 -16.00 12.67 -7.87
CA GLY A 122 -14.68 13.01 -8.38
C GLY A 122 -14.38 14.51 -8.31
N SER A 123 -13.11 14.92 -8.21
CA SER A 123 -12.75 16.35 -8.13
C SER A 123 -12.75 17.10 -9.48
N GLY A 124 -13.13 16.44 -10.58
CA GLY A 124 -13.21 17.08 -11.90
C GLY A 124 -11.88 17.69 -12.38
N ASN A 125 -10.76 17.04 -12.07
CA ASN A 125 -9.40 17.55 -12.31
C ASN A 125 -9.10 18.91 -11.63
N ASN A 126 -9.83 19.27 -10.58
CA ASN A 126 -9.56 20.46 -9.77
C ASN A 126 -8.79 20.09 -8.48
N TRP A 127 -7.53 20.51 -8.42
CA TRP A 127 -6.66 20.24 -7.27
C TRP A 127 -7.19 20.87 -5.98
N ALA A 128 -7.76 22.07 -6.03
CA ALA A 128 -8.25 22.76 -4.84
C ALA A 128 -9.41 21.98 -4.20
N VAL A 129 -10.31 21.42 -5.02
CA VAL A 129 -11.40 20.55 -4.56
C VAL A 129 -10.81 19.27 -3.96
N GLY A 130 -9.89 18.61 -4.67
CA GLY A 130 -9.15 17.45 -4.17
C GLY A 130 -8.52 17.67 -2.80
N HIS A 131 -7.86 18.80 -2.62
CA HIS A 131 -7.08 19.09 -1.42
C HIS A 131 -7.92 19.64 -0.26
N LYS A 132 -8.79 20.61 -0.52
CA LYS A 132 -9.52 21.35 0.53
C LYS A 132 -10.85 20.70 0.92
N MET A 133 -11.48 19.97 0.01
CA MET A 133 -12.73 19.26 0.30
C MET A 133 -12.41 17.82 0.67
N TYR A 134 -12.01 17.00 -0.32
CA TYR A 134 -11.79 15.57 -0.12
C TYR A 134 -10.62 15.27 0.80
N GLY A 135 -9.52 16.01 0.68
CA GLY A 135 -8.36 15.86 1.54
C GLY A 135 -8.67 16.11 3.02
N THR A 136 -9.61 17.01 3.34
CA THR A 136 -10.06 17.23 4.71
C THR A 136 -11.10 16.21 5.15
N GLN A 137 -12.06 15.89 4.29
CA GLN A 137 -13.14 14.94 4.57
C GLN A 137 -12.64 13.50 4.83
N TYR A 138 -11.65 13.06 4.06
CA TYR A 138 -11.15 11.67 4.09
C TYR A 138 -9.88 11.48 4.93
N ARG A 139 -9.36 12.54 5.56
CA ARG A 139 -8.09 12.51 6.29
C ARG A 139 -8.07 11.42 7.36
N GLU A 140 -9.09 11.38 8.21
CA GLU A 140 -9.17 10.45 9.34
C GLU A 140 -9.36 9.01 8.84
N LYS A 141 -10.19 8.80 7.82
CA LYS A 141 -10.39 7.47 7.22
C LYS A 141 -9.10 6.96 6.57
N LEU A 142 -8.41 7.79 5.79
CA LEU A 142 -7.13 7.46 5.19
C LEU A 142 -6.07 7.12 6.25
N SER A 143 -6.00 7.92 7.31
CA SER A 143 -5.12 7.66 8.45
C SER A 143 -5.34 6.28 9.04
N GLU A 144 -6.60 5.95 9.33
CA GLU A 144 -6.97 4.71 10.00
C GLU A 144 -6.70 3.50 9.11
N THR A 145 -7.02 3.60 7.82
CA THR A 145 -6.74 2.53 6.85
C THR A 145 -5.24 2.28 6.70
N ILE A 146 -4.42 3.33 6.62
CA ILE A 146 -2.95 3.19 6.57
C ILE A 146 -2.40 2.61 7.87
N ARG A 147 -2.92 3.05 9.01
CA ARG A 147 -2.52 2.54 10.33
C ARG A 147 -2.79 1.03 10.42
N ARG A 148 -3.99 0.58 10.07
CA ARG A 148 -4.33 -0.86 10.03
C ARG A 148 -3.44 -1.65 9.06
N ALA A 149 -3.16 -1.09 7.88
CA ALA A 149 -2.24 -1.73 6.93
C ALA A 149 -0.83 -1.91 7.52
N ALA A 150 -0.35 -0.95 8.29
CA ALA A 150 0.92 -1.00 8.98
C ALA A 150 0.91 -1.95 10.20
N GLU A 151 -0.22 -2.14 10.86
CA GLU A 151 -0.37 -3.14 11.95
C GLU A 151 -0.20 -4.58 11.46
N PHE A 152 -0.47 -4.85 10.18
CA PHE A 152 -0.17 -6.16 9.59
C PHE A 152 1.32 -6.35 9.23
N CYS A 153 2.18 -5.37 9.53
CA CYS A 153 3.61 -5.44 9.28
C CYS A 153 4.37 -5.60 10.61
N ASP A 154 5.18 -6.65 10.71
CA ASP A 154 6.13 -6.86 11.79
C ASP A 154 7.30 -5.86 11.69
N CYS A 155 7.79 -5.60 10.47
CA CYS A 155 8.89 -4.67 10.19
C CYS A 155 8.60 -3.85 8.92
N LEU A 156 7.81 -2.79 9.10
CA LEU A 156 7.48 -1.84 8.03
C LEU A 156 8.69 -0.96 7.68
N GLN A 157 9.16 -1.06 6.45
CA GLN A 157 10.32 -0.29 5.96
C GLN A 157 9.96 0.96 5.17
N CYS A 158 8.97 0.86 4.28
CA CYS A 158 8.61 1.97 3.42
C CYS A 158 7.15 1.97 2.95
N PHE A 159 6.73 3.15 2.50
CA PHE A 159 5.53 3.36 1.73
C PHE A 159 5.89 3.72 0.29
N PHE A 160 5.31 3.01 -0.68
CA PHE A 160 5.31 3.39 -2.08
C PHE A 160 4.02 4.14 -2.38
N VAL A 161 4.09 5.39 -2.83
CA VAL A 161 2.92 6.18 -3.21
C VAL A 161 2.86 6.29 -4.72
N LEU A 162 1.84 5.66 -5.32
CA LEU A 162 1.58 5.69 -6.76
C LEU A 162 0.48 6.73 -7.03
N HIS A 163 0.82 7.82 -7.70
CA HIS A 163 -0.17 8.85 -8.05
C HIS A 163 0.25 9.69 -9.26
N SER A 164 -0.70 10.45 -9.83
CA SER A 164 -0.42 11.40 -10.91
C SER A 164 -0.20 12.81 -10.39
N MET A 165 0.63 13.59 -11.10
CA MET A 165 0.72 15.04 -10.90
C MET A 165 -0.31 15.83 -11.72
N GLY A 166 -0.77 15.26 -12.84
CA GLY A 166 -1.51 15.98 -13.89
C GLY A 166 -3.02 15.87 -13.83
N GLY A 167 -3.56 15.12 -12.88
CA GLY A 167 -4.98 15.14 -12.54
C GLY A 167 -5.18 15.91 -11.25
N GLY A 168 -6.03 16.93 -11.23
CA GLY A 168 -6.47 17.53 -9.96
C GLY A 168 -7.28 16.57 -9.08
N ARG A 169 -7.41 15.30 -9.48
CA ARG A 169 -8.19 14.26 -8.81
C ARG A 169 -7.73 13.90 -7.42
N GLN A 170 -6.43 13.85 -7.16
CA GLN A 170 -5.89 13.84 -5.81
C GLN A 170 -4.37 13.93 -5.95
N LYS A 171 -3.80 15.08 -5.65
CA LYS A 171 -2.55 15.00 -4.91
C LYS A 171 -2.99 14.67 -3.49
N VAL A 172 -2.52 13.55 -2.94
CA VAL A 172 -2.36 13.48 -1.49
C VAL A 172 -1.70 14.80 -1.11
N PRO A 173 -2.20 15.56 -0.11
CA PRO A 173 -1.46 16.71 0.37
C PRO A 173 0.00 16.28 0.46
N LYS A 174 0.93 17.01 -0.20
CA LYS A 174 2.33 16.91 0.25
C LYS A 174 2.23 17.01 1.77
N PRO A 175 2.89 16.16 2.57
CA PRO A 175 2.90 16.30 4.02
C PRO A 175 3.63 17.61 4.33
N TYR A 176 2.95 18.74 4.12
CA TYR A 176 3.45 20.07 4.34
C TYR A 176 2.91 20.45 5.70
N HIS A 177 3.85 20.36 6.64
CA HIS A 177 3.62 20.17 8.06
C HIS A 177 2.95 18.83 8.40
N PRO A 178 3.73 17.78 8.72
CA PRO A 178 3.23 16.77 9.63
C PRO A 178 2.82 17.51 10.91
N ASP A 179 1.52 17.74 11.10
CA ASP A 179 0.98 17.76 12.44
C ASP A 179 1.56 16.54 13.15
N THR A 180 2.13 16.80 14.31
CA THR A 180 3.11 16.02 15.08
C THR A 180 2.78 14.53 15.25
N LYS A 181 1.57 14.07 14.90
CA LYS A 181 1.12 12.69 15.04
C LYS A 181 1.81 11.70 14.10
N TYR A 182 1.91 11.91 12.78
CA TYR A 182 2.58 10.93 11.90
C TYR A 182 4.09 10.89 12.07
N ARG A 183 4.70 12.05 12.38
CA ARG A 183 6.11 12.13 12.77
C ARG A 183 6.43 11.33 14.03
N VAL A 184 5.45 11.10 14.91
CA VAL A 184 5.63 10.32 16.13
C VAL A 184 5.39 8.82 15.88
N PHE A 185 4.52 8.43 14.94
CA PHE A 185 4.21 7.01 14.70
C PHE A 185 5.22 6.29 13.78
N TYR A 186 5.75 6.94 12.74
CA TYR A 186 6.63 6.27 11.74
C TYR A 186 7.85 7.12 11.36
N ALA A 187 8.47 7.80 12.33
CA ALA A 187 9.58 8.73 12.12
C ALA A 187 10.77 8.20 11.30
N LYS A 188 10.90 6.87 11.15
CA LYS A 188 12.02 6.20 10.45
C LYS A 188 11.61 5.47 9.15
N VAL A 189 10.34 5.52 8.74
CA VAL A 189 9.85 4.80 7.55
C VAL A 189 10.07 5.66 6.30
N ARG A 190 10.65 5.07 5.24
CA ARG A 190 10.93 5.80 4.00
C ARG A 190 9.67 6.01 3.17
N LEU A 191 9.53 7.18 2.56
CA LEU A 191 8.48 7.46 1.59
C LEU A 191 9.06 7.52 0.17
N LEU A 192 8.64 6.60 -0.70
CA LEU A 192 8.97 6.61 -2.12
C LEU A 192 7.76 7.05 -2.94
N ASN A 193 7.86 8.21 -3.59
CA ASN A 193 6.81 8.69 -4.49
C ASN A 193 7.14 8.28 -5.93
N LEU A 194 6.20 7.60 -6.59
CA LEU A 194 6.21 7.35 -8.02
C LEU A 194 5.22 8.31 -8.69
N LEU A 195 5.74 9.36 -9.30
CA LEU A 195 4.95 10.43 -9.92
C LEU A 195 4.98 10.32 -11.45
N LEU A 196 3.80 10.29 -12.08
CA LEU A 196 3.67 10.50 -13.53
C LEU A 196 3.33 11.96 -13.85
N CYS A 197 4.15 12.57 -14.73
CA CYS A 197 3.98 13.93 -15.26
C CYS A 197 3.36 13.90 -16.67
N THR A 198 2.31 14.70 -16.91
CA THR A 198 1.52 14.68 -18.16
C THR A 198 2.19 15.32 -19.38
N LYS A 199 3.42 15.86 -19.28
CA LYS A 199 4.09 16.51 -20.44
C LYS A 199 5.51 16.05 -20.78
N ARG A 200 6.10 15.16 -19.98
CA ARG A 200 7.31 14.42 -20.35
C ARG A 200 7.19 13.08 -19.64
N SER A 201 7.35 11.98 -20.36
CA SER A 201 7.35 10.61 -19.84
C SER A 201 8.51 10.42 -18.86
N ALA A 202 8.39 11.01 -17.68
CA ALA A 202 9.39 11.01 -16.63
C ALA A 202 8.73 10.48 -15.37
N ILE A 203 9.20 9.32 -14.95
CA ILE A 203 8.97 8.80 -13.61
C ILE A 203 9.89 9.60 -12.69
N VAL A 204 9.31 10.46 -11.85
CA VAL A 204 10.10 11.19 -10.85
C VAL A 204 10.12 10.36 -9.58
N TYR A 205 11.29 9.81 -9.25
CA TYR A 205 11.57 9.25 -7.93
C TYR A 205 11.95 10.39 -7.00
N SER A 206 11.15 10.63 -5.95
CA SER A 206 11.60 11.43 -4.81
C SER A 206 11.61 10.54 -3.57
N GLY A 207 12.82 10.16 -3.14
CA GLY A 207 13.02 9.56 -1.82
C GLY A 207 12.98 10.67 -0.78
N LEU A 208 11.97 10.66 0.09
CA LEU A 208 12.00 11.44 1.32
C LEU A 208 12.47 10.50 2.43
N THR A 209 13.74 10.64 2.81
CA THR A 209 14.21 10.21 4.12
C THR A 209 13.77 11.26 5.13
N ALA A 210 13.04 10.84 6.17
CA ALA A 210 12.71 11.68 7.30
C ALA A 210 13.96 12.09 8.09
#